data_AF-A0A9E2HDN3-F1
#
_entry.id   AF-A0A9E2HDN3-F1
#
_cell.length_a   1.000
_cell.length_b   1.000
_cell.length_c   1.000
_cell.angle_alpha   90.00
_cell.angle_beta   90.00
_cell.angle_gamma   90.00
#
_symmetry.space_group_name_H-M   'P 1'
#
loop_
_entity.id
_entity.type
_entity.pdbx_description
1 polymer ?
#
loop_
_entity_poly.entity_id
_entity_poly.type
_entity_poly.pdbx_seq_one_letter_code
_entity_poly.pdbx_strand_id
1 'polypeptide(L)'
;MMQRKILYLEYSIELSHLYNFYRLSERACTDERILGEFVRDETREMIQLSSQYLIDPVGGQRVVHDIMPGEVVKRVTDDISKGLPLLRRQLLETSYSIFERFLCHVLRVYLHTFREVLKESNPSFTFRDIADSPDSESIFGVIVEREIDKFRWLSLKDKKRYMGKRLHIYDWENIWIHEGGALWEDIDKKRKAIVHDEGVPDISFNYLLTVINYFQRIFLLVATYGQVFQGIPFEPEAMSSICKKKTPPTLKPPLEG
;
A
#
# COMPACT_ATOMS: atom_id res chain seq x y z
N MET A 1 -16.03 12.33 11.57
CA MET A 1 -16.72 11.19 12.22
C MET A 1 -15.65 10.35 12.91
N MET A 2 -15.70 10.16 14.24
CA MET A 2 -14.64 9.42 14.97
C MET A 2 -14.66 7.95 14.58
N GLN A 3 -13.62 7.47 13.92
CA GLN A 3 -13.50 6.07 13.54
C GLN A 3 -12.93 5.28 14.71
N ARG A 4 -13.78 4.49 15.38
CA ARG A 4 -13.43 3.70 16.57
C ARG A 4 -13.28 2.20 16.29
N LYS A 5 -13.13 1.83 15.01
CA LYS A 5 -13.00 0.44 14.57
C LYS A 5 -11.91 0.27 13.53
N ILE A 6 -11.22 -0.86 13.57
CA ILE A 6 -10.19 -1.23 12.59
C ILE A 6 -10.87 -1.71 11.29
N LEU A 7 -10.57 -1.09 10.16
CA LEU A 7 -11.19 -1.41 8.88
C LEU A 7 -10.40 -2.46 8.10
N TYR A 8 -10.03 -3.59 8.72
CA TYR A 8 -9.11 -4.53 8.07
C TYR A 8 -9.64 -5.07 6.74
N LEU A 9 -10.96 -5.27 6.63
CA LEU A 9 -11.59 -5.77 5.41
C LEU A 9 -11.44 -4.80 4.23
N GLU A 10 -11.61 -3.49 4.44
CA GLU A 10 -11.45 -2.45 3.41
C GLU A 10 -10.05 -2.52 2.79
N TYR A 11 -9.01 -2.48 3.62
CA TYR A 11 -7.61 -2.57 3.17
C TYR A 11 -7.28 -3.94 2.55
N SER A 12 -7.88 -5.03 3.04
CA SER A 12 -7.69 -6.36 2.47
C SER A 12 -8.32 -6.50 1.08
N ILE A 13 -9.48 -5.86 0.87
CA ILE A 13 -10.15 -5.78 -0.43
C ILE A 13 -9.31 -4.94 -1.40
N GLU A 14 -8.79 -3.79 -0.97
CA GLU A 14 -7.89 -2.98 -1.81
C GLU A 14 -6.66 -3.78 -2.29
N LEU A 15 -6.00 -4.54 -1.41
CA LEU A 15 -4.91 -5.45 -1.80
C LEU A 15 -5.37 -6.54 -2.77
N SER A 16 -6.58 -7.09 -2.57
CA SER A 16 -7.13 -8.11 -3.46
C SER A 16 -7.44 -7.55 -4.84
N HIS A 17 -7.85 -6.29 -4.95
CA HIS A 17 -8.04 -5.62 -6.24
C HIS A 17 -6.73 -5.52 -7.03
N LEU A 18 -5.61 -5.23 -6.37
CA LEU A 18 -4.28 -5.20 -7.01
C LEU A 18 -3.91 -6.58 -7.58
N TYR A 19 -4.13 -7.63 -6.80
CA TYR A 19 -3.88 -9.01 -7.25
C TYR A 19 -4.75 -9.39 -8.46
N ASN A 20 -6.05 -9.08 -8.40
CA ASN A 20 -6.96 -9.38 -9.50
C ASN A 20 -6.61 -8.58 -10.76
N PHE A 21 -6.24 -7.31 -10.62
CA PHE A 21 -5.79 -6.46 -11.72
C PHE A 21 -4.52 -7.02 -12.37
N TYR A 22 -3.55 -7.47 -11.58
CA TYR A 22 -2.37 -8.15 -12.10
C TYR A 22 -2.73 -9.38 -12.93
N ARG A 23 -3.57 -10.27 -12.39
CA ARG A 23 -3.96 -11.50 -13.09
C ARG A 23 -4.65 -11.24 -14.43
N LEU A 24 -5.52 -10.22 -14.48
CA LEU A 24 -6.16 -9.79 -15.71
C LEU A 24 -5.13 -9.27 -16.72
N SER A 25 -4.20 -8.43 -16.26
CA SER A 25 -3.14 -7.85 -17.09
C SER A 25 -2.19 -8.91 -17.62
N GLU A 26 -1.76 -9.85 -16.78
CA GLU A 26 -0.89 -10.97 -17.17
C GLU A 26 -1.56 -11.87 -18.22
N ARG A 27 -2.85 -12.15 -18.06
CA ARG A 27 -3.60 -12.93 -19.04
C ARG A 27 -3.70 -12.18 -20.38
N ALA A 28 -3.94 -10.87 -20.35
CA ALA A 28 -3.97 -10.05 -21.57
C ALA A 28 -2.59 -10.01 -22.25
N CYS A 29 -1.52 -9.95 -21.48
CA CYS A 29 -0.13 -9.93 -21.98
C CYS A 29 0.45 -11.31 -22.31
N THR A 30 -0.32 -12.41 -22.19
CA THR A 30 0.13 -13.76 -22.59
C THR A 30 -0.76 -14.37 -23.68
N ASP A 31 -1.92 -13.78 -23.95
CA ASP A 31 -2.77 -14.15 -25.08
C ASP A 31 -2.20 -13.57 -26.38
N GLU A 32 -1.66 -14.43 -27.24
CA GLU A 32 -1.01 -14.03 -28.51
C GLU A 32 -1.92 -13.21 -29.42
N ARG A 33 -3.24 -13.47 -29.40
CA ARG A 33 -4.19 -12.72 -30.22
C ARG A 33 -4.34 -11.29 -29.70
N ILE A 34 -4.54 -11.14 -28.39
CA ILE A 34 -4.64 -9.81 -27.75
C ILE A 34 -3.34 -9.03 -27.95
N LEU A 35 -2.20 -9.70 -27.78
CA LEU A 35 -0.88 -9.10 -27.97
C LEU A 35 -0.67 -8.64 -29.42
N GLY A 36 -1.07 -9.46 -30.39
CA GLY A 36 -0.98 -9.13 -31.81
C GLY A 36 -1.91 -7.98 -32.22
N GLU A 37 -3.08 -7.85 -31.60
CA GLU A 37 -3.96 -6.68 -31.76
C GLU A 37 -3.29 -5.43 -31.19
N PHE A 38 -2.77 -5.49 -29.97
CA PHE A 38 -2.14 -4.35 -29.30
C PHE A 38 -0.88 -3.86 -30.04
N VAL A 39 0.01 -4.77 -30.45
CA VAL A 39 1.21 -4.43 -31.24
C VAL A 39 0.82 -3.72 -32.54
N ARG A 40 -0.23 -4.20 -33.22
CA ARG A 40 -0.67 -3.63 -34.49
C ARG A 40 -1.22 -2.23 -34.33
N ASP A 41 -2.05 -2.01 -33.32
CA ASP A 41 -2.67 -0.70 -33.08
C ASP A 41 -1.63 0.31 -32.60
N GLU A 42 -0.75 -0.04 -31.66
CA GLU A 42 0.33 0.85 -31.23
C GLU A 42 1.35 1.15 -32.32
N THR A 43 1.68 0.16 -33.16
CA THR A 43 2.53 0.40 -34.34
C THR A 43 1.88 1.43 -35.26
N ARG A 44 0.57 1.33 -35.49
CA ARG A 44 -0.18 2.27 -36.35
C ARG A 44 -0.17 3.67 -35.73
N GLU A 45 -0.43 3.79 -34.43
CA GLU A 45 -0.44 5.06 -33.72
C GLU A 45 0.94 5.72 -33.72
N MET A 46 2.01 4.97 -33.42
CA MET A 46 3.39 5.47 -33.46
C MET A 46 3.80 5.95 -34.85
N ILE A 47 3.42 5.23 -35.91
CA ILE A 47 3.67 5.63 -37.31
C ILE A 47 2.90 6.91 -37.65
N GLN A 48 1.62 6.98 -37.27
CA GLN A 48 0.78 8.15 -37.51
C GLN A 48 1.30 9.38 -36.77
N LEU A 49 1.70 9.23 -35.51
CA LEU A 49 2.27 10.29 -34.70
C LEU A 49 3.60 10.77 -35.29
N SER A 50 4.48 9.86 -35.69
CA SER A 50 5.77 10.20 -36.31
C SER A 50 5.59 10.97 -37.62
N SER A 51 4.58 10.62 -38.41
CA SER A 51 4.25 11.29 -39.67
C SER A 51 3.85 12.76 -39.50
N GLN A 52 3.32 13.14 -38.33
CA GLN A 52 2.92 14.53 -38.03
C GLN A 52 4.11 15.46 -37.79
N TYR A 53 5.29 14.92 -37.47
CA TYR A 53 6.49 15.70 -37.14
C TYR A 53 7.55 15.67 -38.25
N LEU A 54 7.19 15.22 -39.45
CA LEU A 54 8.10 15.17 -40.59
C LEU A 54 8.42 16.58 -41.13
N ILE A 55 9.72 16.88 -41.24
CA ILE A 55 10.23 18.14 -41.79
C ILE A 55 10.12 18.16 -43.33
N ASP A 56 10.27 17.01 -43.99
CA ASP A 56 9.98 16.80 -45.42
C ASP A 56 8.87 15.74 -45.56
N PRO A 57 7.63 16.13 -45.90
CA PRO A 57 6.51 15.21 -46.02
C PRO A 57 6.69 14.16 -47.12
N VAL A 58 7.35 14.49 -48.23
CA VAL A 58 7.41 13.62 -49.42
C VAL A 58 8.54 12.61 -49.30
N GLY A 59 9.73 13.04 -48.88
CA GLY A 59 10.86 12.14 -48.60
C GLY A 59 10.66 11.35 -47.30
N GLY A 60 10.07 11.98 -46.28
CA GLY A 60 9.83 11.40 -44.96
C GLY A 60 8.74 10.33 -44.94
N GLN A 61 7.67 10.48 -45.73
CA GLN A 61 6.63 9.46 -45.83
C GLN A 61 7.17 8.11 -46.33
N ARG A 62 8.11 8.14 -47.26
CA ARG A 62 8.73 6.91 -47.81
C ARG A 62 9.56 6.16 -46.75
N VAL A 63 10.29 6.89 -45.89
CA VAL A 63 11.06 6.30 -44.79
C VAL A 63 10.14 5.75 -43.69
N VAL A 64 9.09 6.49 -43.33
CA VAL A 64 8.15 6.12 -42.27
C VAL A 64 7.26 4.94 -42.67
N HIS A 65 6.83 4.85 -43.93
CA HIS A 65 5.95 3.78 -44.40
C HIS A 65 6.68 2.56 -44.97
N ASP A 66 7.87 2.71 -45.57
CA ASP A 66 8.53 1.59 -46.27
C ASP A 66 9.69 0.97 -45.46
N ILE A 67 10.34 1.72 -44.56
CA ILE A 67 11.58 1.29 -43.86
C ILE A 67 11.37 1.14 -42.35
N MET A 68 10.72 2.11 -41.70
CA MET A 68 10.49 2.10 -40.26
C MET A 68 9.52 1.04 -39.70
N PRO A 69 8.54 0.46 -40.43
CA PRO A 69 7.56 -0.43 -39.81
C PRO A 69 8.20 -1.63 -39.09
N GLY A 70 9.26 -2.23 -39.64
CA GLY A 70 9.96 -3.34 -38.99
C GLY A 70 10.63 -2.95 -37.66
N GLU A 71 11.27 -1.79 -37.62
CA GLU A 71 11.92 -1.26 -36.42
C GLU A 71 10.90 -0.81 -35.36
N VAL A 72 9.79 -0.18 -35.80
CA VAL A 72 8.70 0.23 -34.92
C VAL A 72 8.01 -0.99 -34.32
N VAL A 73 7.68 -2.01 -35.12
CA VAL A 73 7.06 -3.26 -34.62
C VAL A 73 7.97 -3.93 -33.60
N LYS A 74 9.28 -4.03 -33.89
CA LYS A 74 10.25 -4.61 -32.96
C LYS A 74 10.28 -3.83 -31.64
N ARG A 75 10.36 -2.50 -31.71
CA ARG A 75 10.37 -1.63 -30.53
C ARG A 75 9.09 -1.75 -29.70
N VAL A 76 7.92 -1.70 -30.35
CA VAL A 76 6.61 -1.86 -29.69
C VAL A 76 6.53 -3.21 -28.98
N THR A 77 6.97 -4.28 -29.65
CA THR A 77 7.01 -5.63 -29.06
C THR A 77 7.94 -5.70 -27.85
N ASP A 78 9.15 -5.15 -27.97
CA ASP A 78 10.13 -5.09 -26.88
C ASP A 78 9.60 -4.29 -25.69
N ASP A 79 8.90 -3.18 -25.93
CA ASP A 79 8.35 -2.32 -24.87
C ASP A 79 7.14 -2.96 -24.18
N ILE A 80 6.25 -3.63 -24.91
CA ILE A 80 5.15 -4.42 -24.34
C ILE A 80 5.69 -5.54 -23.44
N SER A 81 6.77 -6.20 -23.85
CA SER A 81 7.39 -7.27 -23.06
C SER A 81 7.90 -6.80 -21.68
N LYS A 82 8.25 -5.51 -21.56
CA LYS A 82 8.68 -4.87 -20.30
C LYS A 82 7.51 -4.41 -19.42
N GLY A 83 6.28 -4.43 -19.94
CA GLY A 83 5.09 -3.96 -19.25
C GLY A 83 4.78 -4.73 -17.97
N LEU A 84 4.81 -6.06 -18.00
CA LEU A 84 4.52 -6.88 -16.82
C LEU A 84 5.54 -6.70 -15.67
N PRO A 85 6.86 -6.71 -15.92
CA PRO A 85 7.84 -6.36 -14.88
C PRO A 85 7.61 -4.97 -14.28
N LEU A 86 7.29 -3.97 -15.11
CA LEU A 86 6.98 -2.62 -14.64
C LEU A 86 5.72 -2.60 -13.76
N LEU A 87 4.66 -3.28 -14.19
CA LEU A 87 3.42 -3.41 -13.44
C LEU A 87 3.67 -4.04 -12.07
N ARG A 88 4.45 -5.13 -11.99
CA ARG A 88 4.77 -5.79 -10.70
C ARG A 88 5.45 -4.83 -9.71
N ARG A 89 6.35 -3.96 -10.19
CA ARG A 89 6.99 -2.93 -9.35
C ARG A 89 5.96 -1.91 -8.84
N GLN A 90 5.08 -1.42 -9.71
CA GLN A 90 4.03 -0.48 -9.31
C GLN A 90 3.05 -1.10 -8.31
N LEU A 91 2.70 -2.37 -8.49
CA LEU A 91 1.84 -3.08 -7.56
C LEU A 91 2.51 -3.34 -6.21
N LEU A 92 3.82 -3.58 -6.18
CA LEU A 92 4.56 -3.68 -4.92
C LEU A 92 4.54 -2.35 -4.14
N GLU A 93 4.82 -1.23 -4.82
CA GLU A 93 4.75 0.11 -4.24
C GLU A 93 3.34 0.40 -3.72
N THR A 94 2.32 0.15 -4.55
CA THR A 94 0.93 0.43 -4.19
C THR A 94 0.49 -0.43 -3.00
N SER A 95 0.86 -1.72 -2.98
CA SER A 95 0.58 -2.62 -1.86
C SER A 95 1.22 -2.12 -0.56
N TYR A 96 2.44 -1.61 -0.63
CA TYR A 96 3.14 -1.00 0.49
C TYR A 96 2.44 0.27 0.98
N SER A 97 1.99 1.13 0.07
CA SER A 97 1.23 2.34 0.39
C SER A 97 -0.12 2.03 1.07
N ILE A 98 -0.83 0.98 0.63
CA ILE A 98 -2.05 0.48 1.30
C ILE A 98 -1.71 -0.01 2.71
N PHE A 99 -0.61 -0.74 2.87
CA PHE A 99 -0.13 -1.22 4.16
C PHE A 99 0.18 -0.08 5.14
N GLU A 100 0.88 0.97 4.70
CA GLU A 100 1.17 2.13 5.54
C GLU A 100 -0.10 2.91 5.92
N ARG A 101 -1.06 3.06 5.00
CA ARG A 101 -2.37 3.64 5.29
C ARG A 101 -3.10 2.85 6.37
N PHE A 102 -3.06 1.51 6.32
CA PHE A 102 -3.64 0.66 7.36
C PHE A 102 -2.98 0.89 8.72
N LEU A 103 -1.64 0.97 8.80
CA LEU A 103 -0.96 1.24 10.07
C LEU A 103 -1.35 2.61 10.65
N CYS A 104 -1.46 3.64 9.80
CA CYS A 104 -1.96 4.96 10.21
C CYS A 104 -3.40 4.88 10.71
N HIS A 105 -4.25 4.11 10.03
CA HIS A 105 -5.63 3.86 10.45
C HIS A 105 -5.71 3.21 11.82
N VAL A 106 -4.94 2.14 12.04
CA VAL A 106 -4.85 1.47 13.34
C VAL A 106 -4.41 2.46 14.42
N LEU A 107 -3.34 3.22 14.18
CA LEU A 107 -2.88 4.23 15.13
C LEU A 107 -4.00 5.24 15.45
N ARG A 108 -4.70 5.75 14.45
CA ARG A 108 -5.81 6.71 14.64
C ARG A 108 -6.91 6.12 15.53
N VAL A 109 -7.32 4.88 15.28
CA VAL A 109 -8.31 4.17 16.12
C VAL A 109 -7.82 4.07 17.57
N TYR A 110 -6.55 3.70 17.78
CA TYR A 110 -5.98 3.59 19.12
C TYR A 110 -5.90 4.93 19.83
N LEU A 111 -5.45 6.00 19.16
CA LEU A 111 -5.35 7.33 19.76
C LEU A 111 -6.73 7.86 20.19
N HIS A 112 -7.77 7.62 19.39
CA HIS A 112 -9.15 7.98 19.78
C HIS A 112 -9.71 7.12 20.89
N THR A 113 -9.28 5.87 21.00
CA THR A 113 -9.77 4.93 22.03
C THR A 113 -9.04 5.11 23.36
N PHE A 114 -7.74 5.38 23.30
CA PHE A 114 -6.83 5.45 24.43
C PHE A 114 -6.05 6.76 24.41
N ARG A 115 -6.64 7.80 24.99
CA ARG A 115 -6.04 9.14 25.03
C ARG A 115 -4.70 9.16 25.76
N GLU A 116 -4.48 8.23 26.67
CA GLU A 116 -3.22 8.07 27.40
C GLU A 116 -2.01 7.79 26.49
N VAL A 117 -2.20 7.26 25.28
CA VAL A 117 -1.10 7.07 24.31
C VAL A 117 -0.45 8.41 23.94
N LEU A 118 -1.22 9.51 24.00
CA LEU A 118 -0.76 10.86 23.70
C LEU A 118 -0.11 11.57 24.90
N LYS A 119 -0.13 11.00 26.11
CA LYS A 119 0.44 11.70 27.30
C LYS A 119 1.94 11.95 27.20
N GLU A 120 2.63 11.16 26.38
CA GLU A 120 4.05 11.30 26.13
C GLU A 120 4.35 11.95 24.77
N SER A 121 3.32 12.31 23.99
CA SER A 121 3.54 13.14 22.82
C SER A 121 3.78 14.57 23.30
N ASN A 122 4.72 15.26 22.65
CA ASN A 122 5.02 16.67 22.93
C ASN A 122 4.50 17.52 21.76
N PRO A 123 3.17 17.70 21.60
CA PRO A 123 2.63 18.53 20.55
C PRO A 123 2.90 20.01 20.88
N SER A 124 3.70 20.68 20.06
CA SER A 124 3.68 22.14 20.01
C SER A 124 2.34 22.58 19.42
N PHE A 125 1.66 23.54 20.07
CA PHE A 125 0.44 24.16 19.55
C PHE A 125 0.68 25.59 19.17
N THR A 126 0.04 26.05 18.11
CA THR A 126 -0.03 27.46 17.76
C THR A 126 -1.33 28.05 18.28
N PHE A 127 -1.35 29.37 18.47
CA PHE A 127 -2.55 30.09 18.88
C PHE A 127 -3.71 29.94 17.87
N ARG A 128 -3.37 29.79 16.59
CA ARG A 128 -4.34 29.55 15.50
C ARG A 128 -5.05 28.20 15.68
N ASP A 129 -4.33 27.16 16.08
CA ASP A 129 -4.93 25.83 16.31
C ASP A 129 -6.01 25.86 17.40
N ILE A 130 -5.84 26.73 18.40
CA ILE A 130 -6.80 26.90 19.50
C ILE A 130 -7.96 27.80 19.08
N ALA A 131 -7.67 28.89 18.37
CA ALA A 131 -8.67 29.86 17.94
C ALA A 131 -9.64 29.30 16.88
N ASP A 132 -9.17 28.42 16.00
CA ASP A 132 -9.97 27.81 14.93
C ASP A 132 -10.74 26.56 15.43
N SER A 133 -10.53 26.13 16.68
CA SER A 133 -11.16 24.94 17.27
C SER A 133 -12.38 25.33 18.13
N PRO A 134 -13.61 25.02 17.70
CA PRO A 134 -14.82 25.43 18.41
C PRO A 134 -15.03 24.74 19.77
N ASP A 135 -14.41 23.59 20.01
CA ASP A 135 -14.52 22.82 21.26
C ASP A 135 -13.28 21.95 21.57
N SER A 136 -13.24 21.35 22.75
CA SER A 136 -12.11 20.50 23.17
C SER A 136 -11.95 19.20 22.37
N GLU A 137 -13.02 18.69 21.75
CA GLU A 137 -12.96 17.51 20.88
C GLU A 137 -12.30 17.85 19.54
N SER A 138 -12.52 19.06 19.00
CA SER A 138 -11.86 19.54 17.80
C SER A 138 -10.34 19.73 18.02
N ILE A 139 -9.94 20.26 19.18
CA ILE A 139 -8.52 20.33 19.58
C ILE A 139 -7.91 18.93 19.68
N PHE A 140 -8.64 17.98 20.29
CA PHE A 140 -8.17 16.59 20.39
C PHE A 140 -7.97 15.95 19.01
N GLY A 141 -8.89 16.19 18.06
CA GLY A 141 -8.75 15.76 16.68
C GLY A 141 -7.48 16.30 16.02
N VAL A 142 -7.16 17.58 16.21
CA VAL A 142 -5.93 18.19 15.69
C VAL A 142 -4.67 17.52 16.26
N ILE A 143 -4.68 17.15 17.56
CA ILE A 143 -3.55 16.43 18.19
C ILE A 143 -3.36 15.06 17.54
N VAL A 144 -4.45 14.32 17.38
CA VAL A 144 -4.42 13.00 16.76
C VAL A 144 -3.84 13.10 15.36
N GLU A 145 -4.34 14.00 14.51
CA GLU A 145 -3.84 14.13 13.14
C GLU A 145 -2.37 14.56 13.07
N ARG A 146 -1.91 15.44 13.97
CA ARG A 146 -0.47 15.77 14.06
C ARG A 146 0.39 14.58 14.41
N GLU A 147 -0.07 13.72 15.32
CA GLU A 147 0.66 12.51 15.68
C GLU A 147 0.66 11.49 14.52
N ILE A 148 -0.46 11.38 13.80
CA ILE A 148 -0.54 10.56 12.58
C ILE A 148 0.40 11.08 11.49
N ASP A 149 0.48 12.39 11.29
CA ASP A 149 1.39 12.99 10.31
C ASP A 149 2.85 12.73 10.67
N LYS A 150 3.25 12.89 11.94
CA LYS A 150 4.59 12.51 12.41
C LYS A 150 4.86 11.03 12.15
N PHE A 151 3.91 10.16 12.49
CA PHE A 151 4.02 8.72 12.30
C PHE A 151 4.16 8.35 10.81
N ARG A 152 3.45 9.04 9.91
CA ARG A 152 3.49 8.79 8.46
C ARG A 152 4.90 8.88 7.89
N TRP A 153 5.71 9.82 8.35
CA TRP A 153 7.08 10.06 7.85
C TRP A 153 8.14 9.11 8.43
N LEU A 154 7.78 8.24 9.38
CA LEU A 154 8.71 7.27 9.95
C LEU A 154 9.08 6.18 8.93
N SER A 155 10.27 5.58 9.04
CA SER A 155 10.58 4.35 8.32
C SER A 155 9.68 3.20 8.79
N LEU A 156 9.51 2.13 8.01
CA LEU A 156 8.67 1.00 8.45
C LEU A 156 9.19 0.33 9.71
N LYS A 157 10.51 0.22 9.86
CA LYS A 157 11.17 -0.22 11.10
C LYS A 157 10.75 0.65 12.29
N ASP A 158 10.72 1.96 12.10
CA ASP A 158 10.34 2.91 13.14
C ASP A 158 8.84 2.90 13.42
N LYS A 159 7.99 2.73 12.40
CA LYS A 159 6.55 2.53 12.56
C LYS A 159 6.27 1.29 13.39
N LYS A 160 6.90 0.15 13.05
CA LYS A 160 6.79 -1.10 13.81
C LYS A 160 7.19 -0.90 15.27
N ARG A 161 8.36 -0.29 15.51
CA ARG A 161 8.87 -0.01 16.86
C ARG A 161 7.96 0.94 17.65
N TYR A 162 7.46 1.98 17.00
CA TYR A 162 6.55 2.96 17.59
C TYR A 162 5.27 2.27 18.05
N MET A 163 4.61 1.50 17.18
CA MET A 163 3.38 0.80 17.51
C MET A 163 3.58 -0.23 18.62
N GLY A 164 4.67 -1.02 18.58
CA GLY A 164 4.97 -2.00 19.62
C GLY A 164 5.15 -1.36 21.01
N LYS A 165 5.83 -0.21 21.08
CA LYS A 165 6.03 0.52 22.34
C LYS A 165 4.76 1.21 22.86
N ARG A 166 3.92 1.71 21.96
CA ARG A 166 2.79 2.61 22.29
C ARG A 166 1.46 1.90 22.45
N LEU A 167 1.20 0.91 21.59
CA LEU A 167 -0.10 0.29 21.45
C LEU A 167 -0.23 -1.00 22.27
N HIS A 168 0.88 -1.59 22.71
CA HIS A 168 0.89 -2.81 23.54
C HIS A 168 0.03 -3.95 22.97
N ILE A 169 0.00 -4.08 21.63
CA ILE A 169 -0.68 -5.18 20.95
C ILE A 169 0.01 -6.49 21.38
N TYR A 170 -0.77 -7.48 21.80
CA TYR A 170 -0.24 -8.77 22.26
C TYR A 170 0.63 -9.40 21.17
N ASP A 171 1.75 -10.01 21.56
CA ASP A 171 2.62 -10.76 20.67
C ASP A 171 3.01 -10.00 19.38
N TRP A 172 3.20 -8.68 19.52
CA TRP A 172 3.44 -7.74 18.42
C TRP A 172 4.58 -8.20 17.51
N GLU A 173 5.69 -8.70 18.06
CA GLU A 173 6.84 -9.09 17.26
C GLU A 173 6.53 -10.27 16.31
N ASN A 174 5.79 -11.27 16.79
CA ASN A 174 5.43 -12.45 15.98
C ASN A 174 4.38 -12.15 14.90
N ILE A 175 3.60 -11.08 15.03
CA ILE A 175 2.70 -10.62 13.95
C ILE A 175 3.50 -10.36 12.67
N TRP A 176 4.74 -9.89 12.78
CA TRP A 176 5.59 -9.56 11.63
C TRP A 176 6.39 -10.76 11.10
N ILE A 177 6.32 -11.93 11.73
CA ILE A 177 7.06 -13.12 11.31
C ILE A 177 6.15 -14.00 10.45
N HIS A 178 6.64 -14.42 9.28
CA HIS A 178 5.99 -15.36 8.38
C HIS A 178 7.01 -16.42 7.95
N GLU A 179 6.67 -17.70 8.11
CA GLU A 179 7.54 -18.85 7.76
C GLU A 179 8.96 -18.77 8.35
N GLY A 180 9.08 -18.25 9.57
CA GLY A 180 10.37 -18.11 10.27
C GLY A 180 11.19 -16.87 9.88
N GLY A 181 10.68 -16.01 8.99
CA GLY A 181 11.36 -14.78 8.55
C GLY A 181 10.50 -13.51 8.67
N ALA A 182 11.16 -12.36 8.74
CA ALA A 182 10.51 -11.05 8.75
C ALA A 182 10.55 -10.43 7.34
N LEU A 183 9.51 -10.66 6.54
CA LEU A 183 9.48 -10.23 5.13
C LEU A 183 9.50 -8.71 4.94
N TRP A 184 9.05 -7.94 5.92
CA TRP A 184 8.94 -6.48 5.82
C TRP A 184 10.26 -5.77 5.51
N GLU A 185 11.42 -6.31 5.92
CA GLU A 185 12.73 -5.72 5.65
C GLU A 185 13.09 -5.78 4.16
N ASP A 186 12.91 -6.95 3.54
CA ASP A 186 13.16 -7.13 2.11
C ASP A 186 12.16 -6.33 1.26
N ILE A 187 10.90 -6.28 1.69
CA ILE A 187 9.86 -5.47 1.03
C ILE A 187 10.24 -3.98 1.06
N ASP A 188 10.61 -3.45 2.23
CA ASP A 188 11.02 -2.03 2.37
C ASP A 188 12.26 -1.72 1.53
N LYS A 189 13.24 -2.64 1.48
CA LYS A 189 14.42 -2.51 0.63
C LYS A 189 14.05 -2.44 -0.86
N LYS A 190 13.20 -3.35 -1.35
CA LYS A 190 12.77 -3.35 -2.76
C LYS A 190 11.91 -2.13 -3.11
N ARG A 191 11.04 -1.70 -2.19
CA ARG A 191 10.25 -0.47 -2.36
C ARG A 191 11.14 0.76 -2.46
N LYS A 192 12.16 0.88 -1.60
CA LYS A 192 13.16 1.96 -1.70
C LYS A 192 13.89 1.94 -3.05
N ALA A 193 14.26 0.76 -3.52
CA ALA A 193 14.90 0.64 -4.83
C ALA A 193 13.99 1.10 -5.99
N ILE A 194 12.68 0.84 -5.91
CA ILE A 194 11.70 1.33 -6.89
C ILE A 194 11.55 2.86 -6.85
N VAL A 195 11.57 3.46 -5.67
CA VAL A 195 11.23 4.89 -5.48
C VAL A 195 12.45 5.80 -5.58
N HIS A 196 13.63 5.33 -5.16
CA HIS A 196 14.80 6.19 -4.93
C HIS A 196 16.10 5.75 -5.64
N ASP A 197 16.25 4.48 -6.04
CA ASP A 197 17.51 3.99 -6.66
C ASP A 197 17.43 3.84 -8.19
N GLU A 198 18.61 3.84 -8.82
CA GLU A 198 18.82 3.45 -10.22
C GLU A 198 18.72 1.92 -10.45
N GLY A 199 18.77 1.12 -9.37
CA GLY A 199 18.72 -0.33 -9.43
C GLY A 199 17.29 -0.84 -9.55
N VAL A 200 16.86 -1.22 -10.76
CA VAL A 200 15.52 -1.77 -11.02
C VAL A 200 15.41 -3.15 -10.37
N PRO A 201 14.65 -3.33 -9.27
CA PRO A 201 14.55 -4.65 -8.66
C PRO A 201 13.72 -5.57 -9.56
N ASP A 202 14.19 -6.81 -9.69
CA ASP A 202 13.37 -7.87 -10.26
C ASP A 202 12.33 -8.34 -9.23
N ILE A 203 11.07 -8.27 -9.63
CA ILE A 203 9.91 -8.64 -8.83
C ILE A 203 9.21 -9.75 -9.58
N SER A 204 9.35 -10.98 -9.08
CA SER A 204 8.59 -12.12 -9.61
C SER A 204 7.13 -12.04 -9.16
N PHE A 205 6.25 -12.70 -9.91
CA PHE A 205 4.84 -12.83 -9.52
C PHE A 205 4.69 -13.51 -8.15
N ASN A 206 5.40 -14.62 -7.94
CA ASN A 206 5.35 -15.35 -6.67
C ASN A 206 5.75 -14.46 -5.49
N TYR A 207 6.79 -13.64 -5.67
CA TYR A 207 7.19 -12.68 -4.65
C TYR A 207 6.07 -11.68 -4.36
N LEU A 208 5.49 -11.05 -5.39
CA LEU A 208 4.40 -10.09 -5.23
C LEU A 208 3.20 -10.72 -4.49
N LEU A 209 2.83 -11.95 -4.83
CA LEU A 209 1.77 -12.69 -4.15
C LEU A 209 2.10 -12.94 -2.67
N THR A 210 3.33 -13.35 -2.37
CA THR A 210 3.80 -13.51 -0.99
C THR A 210 3.69 -12.19 -0.21
N VAL A 211 4.06 -11.06 -0.82
CA VAL A 211 3.92 -9.73 -0.18
C VAL A 211 2.46 -9.38 0.12
N ILE A 212 1.57 -9.56 -0.86
CA ILE A 212 0.14 -9.27 -0.69
C ILE A 212 -0.44 -10.12 0.45
N ASN A 213 -0.16 -11.43 0.45
CA ASN A 213 -0.62 -12.35 1.49
C ASN A 213 -0.03 -12.00 2.87
N TYR A 214 1.25 -11.60 2.91
CA TYR A 214 1.92 -11.18 4.13
C TYR A 214 1.25 -9.96 4.75
N PHE A 215 0.93 -8.93 3.95
CA PHE A 215 0.21 -7.75 4.45
C PHE A 215 -1.22 -8.07 4.89
N GLN A 216 -1.97 -8.86 4.12
CA GLN A 216 -3.31 -9.31 4.51
C GLN A 216 -3.31 -10.07 5.84
N ARG A 217 -2.31 -10.94 6.05
CA ARG A 217 -2.12 -11.65 7.32
C ARG A 217 -1.89 -10.67 8.46
N ILE A 218 -1.02 -9.66 8.29
CA ILE A 218 -0.79 -8.64 9.32
C ILE A 218 -2.07 -7.87 9.62
N PHE A 219 -2.84 -7.46 8.61
CA PHE A 219 -4.10 -6.74 8.81
C PHE A 219 -5.06 -7.52 9.71
N LEU A 220 -5.23 -8.81 9.41
CA LEU A 220 -6.10 -9.70 10.18
C LEU A 220 -5.58 -9.91 11.61
N LEU A 221 -4.29 -10.17 11.79
CA LEU A 221 -3.70 -10.41 13.12
C LEU A 221 -3.80 -9.16 14.00
N VAL A 222 -3.50 -7.98 13.46
CA VAL A 222 -3.64 -6.72 14.20
C VAL A 222 -5.09 -6.47 14.61
N ALA A 223 -6.04 -6.69 13.70
CA ALA A 223 -7.47 -6.52 14.00
C ALA A 223 -7.96 -7.51 15.07
N THR A 224 -7.65 -8.80 14.89
CA THR A 224 -8.08 -9.85 15.83
C THR A 224 -7.45 -9.68 17.20
N TYR A 225 -6.16 -9.38 17.28
CA TYR A 225 -5.48 -9.19 18.57
C TYR A 225 -5.95 -7.91 19.27
N GLY A 226 -6.17 -6.83 18.51
CA GLY A 226 -6.78 -5.59 19.04
C GLY A 226 -8.16 -5.85 19.67
N GLN A 227 -8.99 -6.68 19.04
CA GLN A 227 -10.28 -7.08 19.60
C GLN A 227 -10.14 -7.97 20.84
N VAL A 228 -9.37 -9.06 20.74
CA VAL A 228 -9.29 -10.08 21.79
C VAL A 228 -8.64 -9.53 23.06
N PHE A 229 -7.50 -8.85 22.93
CA PHE A 229 -6.70 -8.45 24.08
C PHE A 229 -7.00 -7.04 24.57
N GLN A 230 -7.58 -6.20 23.72
CA GLN A 230 -7.74 -4.76 24.00
C GLN A 230 -9.15 -4.23 23.77
N GLY A 231 -10.07 -5.06 23.26
CA GLY A 231 -11.49 -4.71 23.09
C GLY A 231 -11.77 -3.76 21.94
N ILE A 232 -10.87 -3.63 20.96
CA ILE A 232 -11.05 -2.74 19.81
C ILE A 232 -11.79 -3.48 18.68
N PRO A 233 -13.01 -3.04 18.32
CA PRO A 233 -13.78 -3.68 17.27
C PRO A 233 -13.14 -3.49 15.90
N PHE A 234 -13.47 -4.38 14.97
CA PHE A 234 -13.04 -4.30 13.58
C PHE A 234 -14.17 -4.69 12.62
N GLU A 235 -14.04 -4.35 11.33
CA GLU A 235 -14.99 -4.75 10.30
C GLU A 235 -14.55 -6.03 9.59
N PRO A 236 -15.45 -6.99 9.30
CA PRO A 236 -16.90 -6.90 9.49
C PRO A 236 -17.32 -7.22 10.93
N GLU A 237 -18.38 -6.55 11.39
CA GLU A 237 -18.87 -6.68 12.78
C GLU A 237 -19.26 -8.12 13.14
N ALA A 238 -19.77 -8.89 12.18
CA ALA A 238 -20.08 -10.31 12.36
C ALA A 238 -18.84 -11.15 12.70
N MET A 239 -17.67 -10.84 12.14
CA MET A 239 -16.43 -11.52 12.48
C MET A 239 -15.87 -11.00 13.81
N SER A 240 -15.92 -9.69 14.02
CA SER A 240 -15.46 -9.06 15.26
C SER A 240 -16.25 -9.52 16.49
N SER A 241 -17.54 -9.82 16.35
CA SER A 241 -18.39 -10.29 17.45
C SER A 241 -18.11 -11.73 17.89
N ILE A 242 -17.56 -12.58 17.00
CA ILE A 242 -17.15 -13.95 17.30
C ILE A 242 -15.86 -13.97 18.13
N CYS A 243 -14.97 -12.98 17.93
CA CYS A 243 -13.79 -12.79 18.77
C CYS A 243 -14.21 -12.30 20.17
N LYS A 244 -13.94 -13.09 21.22
CA LYS A 244 -14.20 -12.68 22.61
C LYS A 244 -13.46 -11.36 22.91
N LYS A 245 -14.20 -10.27 23.11
CA LYS A 245 -13.61 -8.95 23.39
C LYS A 245 -13.38 -8.71 24.87
N LYS A 246 -12.27 -8.07 25.21
CA LYS A 246 -12.04 -7.55 26.56
C LYS A 246 -12.94 -6.32 26.79
N THR A 247 -13.73 -6.33 27.85
CA THR A 247 -14.63 -5.22 28.21
C THR A 247 -14.33 -4.76 29.64
N PRO A 248 -14.10 -3.46 29.89
CA PRO A 248 -13.96 -2.37 28.90
C PRO A 248 -12.66 -2.47 28.07
N PRO A 249 -12.55 -1.75 26.93
CA PRO A 249 -11.29 -1.65 26.19
C PRO A 249 -10.13 -1.21 27.07
N THR A 250 -8.94 -1.77 26.88
CA THR A 250 -7.77 -1.44 27.69
C THR A 250 -6.45 -1.65 26.97
N LEU A 251 -5.48 -0.76 27.23
CA LEU A 251 -4.09 -0.92 26.82
C LEU A 251 -3.28 -1.85 27.71
N LYS A 252 -3.82 -2.29 28.85
CA LYS A 252 -3.07 -3.18 29.75
C LYS A 252 -2.83 -4.52 29.04
N PRO A 253 -1.57 -5.01 29.01
CA PRO A 253 -1.27 -6.31 28.45
C PRO A 253 -2.12 -7.39 29.14
N PRO A 254 -2.42 -8.52 28.46
CA PRO A 254 -3.02 -9.66 29.14
C PRO A 254 -2.14 -10.06 30.32
N LEU A 255 -2.76 -10.35 31.47
CA LEU A 255 -2.05 -10.93 32.61
C LEU A 255 -1.49 -12.27 32.11
N GLU A 256 -0.18 -12.49 32.27
CA GLU A 256 0.42 -13.80 32.08
C GLU A 256 -0.32 -14.79 33.00
N GLY A 257 -0.98 -15.77 32.38
CA GLY A 257 -1.69 -16.86 33.05
C GLY A 257 -0.88 -18.14 32.95
#